data_AF-A0A1L9VQX5-F1
#
_entry.id   AF-A0A1L9VQX5-F1
#
_cell.length_a   1.000
_cell.length_b   1.000
_cell.length_c   1.000
_cell.angle_alpha   90.00
_cell.angle_beta   90.00
_cell.angle_gamma   90.00
#
_symmetry.space_group_name_H-M   'P 1'
#
loop_
_entity.id
_entity.type
_entity.pdbx_description
1 polymer ?
#
loop_
_entity_poly.entity_id
_entity_poly.type
_entity_poly.pdbx_seq_one_letter_code
_entity_poly.pdbx_strand_id
1 'polypeptide(L)'
;MGCHGPLNLPIAPASIAAARQIAQRMHWHAFAQFWAEKAPKRYKDLRISLEKRPPPELLLPRTALGRLLAARSGHGDFAEYHERFKHDDALL
;
A
#
# COMPACT_ATOMS: atom_id res chain seq x y z
N MET A 1 14.41 -22.08 -54.54
CA MET A 1 13.55 -20.98 -54.06
C MET A 1 13.44 -21.11 -52.54
N GLY A 2 14.25 -20.34 -51.82
CA GLY A 2 14.45 -20.51 -50.38
C GLY A 2 13.28 -19.98 -49.56
N CYS A 3 12.81 -20.79 -48.61
CA CYS A 3 11.90 -20.33 -47.57
C CYS A 3 12.70 -19.42 -46.62
N HIS A 4 12.42 -18.13 -46.66
CA HIS A 4 12.97 -17.20 -45.68
C HIS A 4 12.53 -17.62 -44.27
N GLY A 5 13.50 -17.82 -43.38
CA GLY A 5 13.26 -18.17 -41.98
C GLY A 5 12.37 -17.15 -41.28
N PRO A 6 11.67 -17.53 -40.19
CA PRO A 6 10.70 -16.66 -39.55
C PRO A 6 11.40 -15.36 -39.13
N LEU A 7 10.90 -14.25 -39.65
CA LEU A 7 11.22 -12.93 -39.13
C LEU A 7 10.98 -12.99 -37.62
N ASN A 8 12.04 -12.73 -36.86
CA ASN A 8 12.05 -12.72 -35.40
C ASN A 8 11.29 -11.48 -34.91
N LEU A 9 10.01 -11.40 -35.26
CA LEU A 9 9.11 -10.34 -34.84
C LEU A 9 8.71 -10.64 -33.40
N PRO A 10 8.81 -9.67 -32.47
CA PRO A 10 8.39 -9.89 -31.10
C PRO A 10 6.97 -10.45 -31.11
N ILE A 11 6.78 -11.62 -30.49
CA ILE A 11 5.50 -12.31 -30.44
C ILE A 11 4.50 -11.34 -29.83
N ALA A 12 3.63 -10.79 -30.67
CA ALA A 12 2.51 -9.97 -30.21
C ALA A 12 1.72 -10.81 -29.20
N PRO A 13 1.27 -10.23 -28.08
CA PRO A 13 0.54 -10.99 -27.07
C PRO A 13 -0.63 -11.69 -27.73
N ALA A 14 -0.68 -13.03 -27.64
CA ALA A 14 -1.65 -13.88 -28.33
C ALA A 14 -3.11 -13.61 -27.90
N SER A 15 -3.33 -12.75 -26.90
CA SER A 15 -4.63 -12.27 -26.47
C SER A 15 -4.54 -10.88 -25.82
N ILE A 16 -5.67 -10.18 -25.77
CA ILE A 16 -5.81 -8.92 -25.01
C ILE A 16 -5.45 -9.12 -23.53
N ALA A 17 -5.80 -10.28 -22.95
CA ALA A 17 -5.46 -10.59 -21.57
C ALA A 17 -3.94 -10.66 -21.35
N ALA A 18 -3.20 -11.29 -22.26
CA ALA A 18 -1.74 -11.32 -22.22
C ALA A 18 -1.13 -9.92 -22.34
N ALA A 19 -1.66 -9.09 -23.24
CA ALA A 19 -1.22 -7.69 -23.39
C ALA A 19 -1.40 -6.90 -22.09
N ARG A 20 -2.57 -7.03 -21.44
CA ARG A 20 -2.87 -6.38 -20.17
C ARG A 20 -1.94 -6.84 -19.06
N GLN A 21 -1.65 -8.14 -18.97
CA GLN A 21 -0.71 -8.66 -17.97
C GLN A 21 0.70 -8.09 -18.15
N ILE A 22 1.18 -8.00 -19.40
CA ILE A 22 2.50 -7.41 -19.71
C ILE A 22 2.52 -5.94 -19.33
N ALA A 23 1.52 -5.16 -19.76
CA ALA A 23 1.40 -3.74 -19.43
C ALA A 23 1.36 -3.53 -17.91
N GLN A 24 0.60 -4.35 -17.18
CA GLN A 24 0.52 -4.27 -15.72
C GLN A 24 1.86 -4.56 -15.05
N ARG A 25 2.63 -5.54 -15.54
CA ARG A 25 3.97 -5.86 -15.02
C ARG A 25 4.94 -4.71 -15.26
N MET A 26 4.95 -4.16 -16.47
CA MET A 26 5.79 -3.02 -16.83
C MET A 26 5.46 -1.79 -15.99
N HIS A 27 4.17 -1.49 -15.85
CA HIS A 27 3.69 -0.41 -15.00
C HIS A 27 4.17 -0.58 -13.55
N TRP A 28 3.96 -1.76 -12.96
CA TRP A 28 4.41 -2.02 -11.58
C TRP A 28 5.92 -1.89 -11.41
N HIS A 29 6.71 -2.32 -12.39
CA HIS A 29 8.16 -2.18 -12.36
C HIS A 29 8.58 -0.71 -12.40
N ALA A 30 8.07 0.06 -13.36
CA ALA A 30 8.36 1.49 -13.48
C ALA A 30 7.90 2.26 -12.24
N PHE A 31 6.73 1.92 -11.69
CA PHE A 31 6.20 2.56 -10.49
C PHE A 31 7.05 2.27 -9.25
N ALA A 32 7.53 1.03 -9.08
CA ALA A 32 8.42 0.69 -7.97
C ALA A 32 9.74 1.48 -8.02
N GLN A 33 10.32 1.65 -9.21
CA GLN A 33 11.51 2.49 -9.41
C GLN A 33 11.25 3.96 -9.08
N PHE A 34 10.15 4.50 -9.63
CA PHE A 34 9.72 5.87 -9.36
C PHE A 34 9.54 6.12 -7.86
N TRP A 35 8.91 5.21 -7.14
CA TRP A 35 8.68 5.36 -5.70
C TRP A 35 9.98 5.30 -4.90
N ALA A 36 10.89 4.38 -5.21
CA ALA A 36 12.18 4.31 -4.54
C ALA A 36 12.94 5.65 -4.62
N GLU A 37 12.89 6.31 -5.77
CA GLU A 37 13.53 7.60 -5.99
C GLU A 37 12.76 8.75 -5.32
N LYS A 38 11.45 8.86 -5.62
CA LYS A 38 10.62 10.03 -5.31
C LYS A 38 9.79 9.93 -4.04
N ALA A 39 9.89 8.84 -3.26
CA ALA A 39 9.11 8.69 -2.03
C ALA A 39 9.28 9.90 -1.09
N PRO A 40 8.19 10.36 -0.44
CA PRO A 40 8.27 11.44 0.54
C PRO A 40 9.24 11.11 1.67
N LYS A 41 9.90 12.14 2.22
CA LYS A 41 10.88 11.98 3.31
C LYS A 41 10.34 11.16 4.48
N ARG A 42 9.11 11.45 4.93
CA ARG A 42 8.46 10.71 6.04
C ARG A 42 8.36 9.20 5.77
N TYR A 43 8.10 8.80 4.54
CA TYR A 43 8.01 7.37 4.17
C TYR A 43 9.40 6.72 4.16
N LYS A 44 10.41 7.43 3.67
CA LYS A 44 11.80 6.99 3.72
C LYS A 44 12.30 6.83 5.17
N ASP A 45 12.00 7.81 6.02
CA ASP A 45 12.36 7.80 7.44
C ASP A 45 11.70 6.63 8.19
N LEU A 46 10.44 6.33 7.86
CA LEU A 46 9.68 5.20 8.41
C LEU A 46 9.98 3.86 7.73
N ARG A 47 10.88 3.83 6.73
CA ARG A 47 11.22 2.64 5.92
C ARG A 47 10.00 1.96 5.30
N ILE A 48 8.96 2.72 5.00
CA ILE A 48 7.74 2.22 4.35
C ILE A 48 8.02 2.07 2.86
N SER A 49 8.06 0.83 2.39
CA SER A 49 8.31 0.50 0.99
C SER A 49 7.03 0.08 0.27
N LEU A 50 7.12 -0.05 -1.05
CA LEU A 50 6.01 -0.43 -1.94
C LEU A 50 5.81 -1.95 -1.89
N GLU A 51 5.57 -2.50 -0.70
CA GLU A 51 5.34 -3.93 -0.55
C GLU A 51 4.03 -4.34 -1.22
N LYS A 52 4.08 -5.37 -2.07
CA LYS A 52 2.87 -5.95 -2.66
C LYS A 52 2.03 -6.72 -1.64
N ARG A 53 2.63 -7.09 -0.51
CA ARG A 53 1.97 -7.83 0.56
C ARG A 53 1.49 -6.85 1.62
N PRO A 54 0.38 -7.16 2.31
CA PRO A 54 -0.01 -6.40 3.49
C PRO A 54 1.14 -6.43 4.50
N PRO A 55 1.49 -5.28 5.08
CA PRO A 55 2.47 -5.25 6.15
C PRO A 55 1.92 -6.03 7.36
N PRO A 56 2.77 -6.53 8.25
CA PRO A 56 2.37 -7.44 9.32
C PRO A 56 1.31 -6.85 10.26
N GLU A 57 1.26 -5.53 10.40
CA GLU A 57 0.23 -4.83 11.20
C GLU A 57 -1.18 -5.02 10.62
N LEU A 58 -1.30 -5.20 9.30
CA LEU A 58 -2.58 -5.49 8.63
C LEU A 58 -2.97 -6.97 8.68
N LEU A 59 -2.11 -7.85 9.21
CA LEU A 59 -2.47 -9.24 9.53
C LEU A 59 -3.21 -9.37 10.85
N LEU A 60 -3.20 -8.32 11.69
CA LEU A 60 -3.88 -8.31 12.97
C LEU A 60 -5.40 -8.31 12.79
N PRO A 61 -6.16 -8.95 13.71
CA PRO A 61 -7.60 -8.75 13.77
C PRO A 61 -7.94 -7.27 13.86
N ARG A 62 -8.96 -6.84 13.12
CA ARG A 62 -9.37 -5.43 13.04
C ARG A 62 -9.56 -4.78 14.41
N THR A 63 -10.09 -5.52 15.38
CA THR A 63 -10.30 -5.05 16.77
C THR A 63 -8.98 -4.78 17.49
N ALA A 64 -7.98 -5.67 17.34
CA ALA A 64 -6.66 -5.51 17.95
C ALA A 64 -5.91 -4.32 17.33
N LEU A 65 -5.92 -4.21 15.99
CA LEU A 65 -5.33 -3.08 15.29
C LEU A 65 -5.98 -1.75 15.72
N GLY A 66 -7.32 -1.72 15.82
CA GLY A 66 -8.05 -0.56 16.29
C GLY A 66 -7.64 -0.10 17.70
N ARG A 67 -7.49 -1.04 18.65
CA ARG A 67 -7.02 -0.73 20.01
C ARG A 67 -5.60 -0.20 20.04
N LEU A 68 -4.68 -0.76 19.25
CA LEU A 68 -3.31 -0.28 19.16
C LEU A 68 -3.24 1.15 18.60
N LEU A 69 -4.02 1.43 17.55
CA LEU A 69 -4.11 2.78 16.98
C LEU A 69 -4.71 3.77 17.98
N ALA A 70 -5.74 3.35 18.71
CA ALA A 70 -6.36 4.15 19.76
C ALA A 70 -5.36 4.53 20.85
N ALA A 71 -4.68 3.53 21.43
CA ALA A 71 -3.65 3.73 22.44
C ALA A 71 -2.50 4.63 21.94
N ARG A 72 -2.06 4.46 20.68
CA ARG A 72 -0.98 5.28 20.10
C ARG A 72 -1.37 6.74 19.88
N SER A 73 -2.63 7.00 19.53
CA SER A 73 -3.11 8.34 19.18
C SER A 73 -3.76 9.08 20.35
N GLY A 74 -3.92 8.41 21.50
CA GLY A 74 -4.78 8.91 22.58
C GLY A 74 -6.26 8.93 22.18
N HIS A 75 -6.64 8.27 21.09
CA HIS A 75 -8.04 8.25 20.66
C HIS A 75 -8.86 7.40 21.63
N GLY A 76 -9.91 8.00 22.19
CA GLY A 76 -10.69 7.41 23.29
C GLY A 76 -10.22 7.85 24.68
N ASP A 77 -9.09 8.57 24.78
CA ASP A 77 -8.74 9.31 26.00
C ASP A 77 -9.45 10.66 25.99
N PHE A 78 -10.51 10.75 26.78
CA PHE A 78 -11.33 11.95 26.89
C PHE A 78 -11.04 12.72 28.18
N ALA A 79 -9.98 12.39 28.94
CA ALA A 79 -9.71 13.00 30.24
C ALA A 79 -9.71 14.55 30.17
N GLU A 80 -8.98 15.12 29.20
CA GLU A 80 -8.92 16.58 28.99
C GLU A 80 -10.30 17.18 28.65
N TYR A 81 -11.13 16.46 27.88
CA TYR A 81 -12.49 16.89 27.55
C TYR A 81 -13.38 16.96 28.80
N HIS A 82 -13.35 15.92 29.65
CA HIS A 82 -14.13 15.90 30.88
C HIS A 82 -13.68 17.00 31.85
N GLU A 83 -12.38 17.21 32.02
CA GLU A 83 -11.84 18.28 32.87
C GLU A 83 -12.26 19.68 32.40
N ARG A 84 -12.21 19.92 31.08
CA ARG A 84 -12.51 21.24 30.51
C ARG A 84 -13.99 21.60 30.59
N PHE A 85 -14.89 20.64 30.42
CA PHE A 85 -16.33 20.87 30.32
C PHE A 85 -17.11 20.45 31.59
N LYS A 86 -16.44 19.87 32.61
CA LYS A 86 -17.06 19.39 33.86
C LYS A 86 -18.27 18.48 33.60
N HIS A 87 -18.15 17.62 32.59
CA HIS A 87 -19.18 16.62 32.30
C HIS A 87 -18.95 15.40 33.18
N ASP A 88 -19.47 15.47 34.40
CA ASP A 88 -19.45 14.37 35.39
C ASP A 88 -20.37 13.21 34.97
N ASP A 89 -21.37 13.49 34.13
CA ASP A 89 -22.43 12.55 33.73
C ASP A 89 -22.00 11.55 32.64
N ALA A 90 -20.89 11.85 31.96
CA ALA A 90 -20.40 11.02 30.87
C ALA A 90 -19.58 9.86 31.46
N LEU A 91 -20.25 8.74 31.66
CA LEU A 91 -19.67 7.49 32.15
C LEU A 91 -18.61 6.96 31.17
N LEU A 92 -17.44 6.61 31.71
CA LEU A 92 -16.34 5.90 31.04
C LEU A 92 -16.72 4.46 30.67
#